data_AF-A0A2Z6MUE4-F1
#
_entry.id   AF-A0A2Z6MUE4-F1
#
_cell.length_a   1.000
_cell.length_b   1.000
_cell.length_c   1.000
_cell.angle_alpha   90.00
_cell.angle_beta   90.00
_cell.angle_gamma   90.00
#
_symmetry.space_group_name_H-M   'P 1'
#
loop_
_entity.id
_entity.type
_entity.pdbx_description
1 polymer ?
#
loop_
_entity_poly.entity_id
_entity_poly.type
_entity_poly.pdbx_seq_one_letter_code
_entity_poly.pdbx_strand_id
1 'polypeptide(L)'
;MEMEKAKQVTDEEAFLFAMELAGASSVPMVLKSALDLGIIEIIAKTDPNAYLSSSNIASQIPSMKNQDAPSMLDLFKMVSP
;
A
#
# COMPACT_ATOMS: atom_id res chain seq x y z
N MET A 1 -2.05 40.02 18.02
CA MET A 1 -2.51 38.70 18.53
C MET A 1 -3.17 38.05 17.33
N GLU A 2 -2.36 37.30 16.57
CA GLU A 2 -2.82 36.60 15.37
C GLU A 2 -3.88 35.58 15.82
N MET A 3 -5.12 35.77 15.38
CA MET A 3 -6.17 34.81 15.65
C MET A 3 -5.90 33.60 14.78
N GLU A 4 -5.55 32.49 15.43
CA GLU A 4 -5.41 31.17 14.82
C GLU A 4 -6.69 30.87 14.04
N LYS A 5 -6.61 30.99 12.71
CA LYS A 5 -7.74 30.77 11.82
C LYS A 5 -8.04 29.28 11.87
N ALA A 6 -9.06 28.88 12.64
CA ALA A 6 -9.54 27.50 12.66
C ALA A 6 -9.79 27.08 11.21
N LYS A 7 -9.04 26.08 10.73
CA LYS A 7 -9.19 25.54 9.39
C LYS A 7 -10.59 24.93 9.30
N GLN A 8 -11.49 25.63 8.61
CA GLN A 8 -12.85 25.18 8.39
C GLN A 8 -12.79 24.02 7.39
N VAL A 9 -12.99 22.79 7.88
CA VAL A 9 -13.01 21.58 7.05
C VAL A 9 -14.25 21.65 6.16
N THR A 10 -14.07 21.50 4.85
CA THR A 10 -15.19 21.50 3.92
C THR A 10 -15.94 20.16 3.98
N ASP A 11 -17.22 20.15 3.57
CA ASP A 11 -17.99 18.90 3.49
C ASP A 11 -17.33 17.87 2.55
N GLU A 12 -16.63 18.35 1.52
CA GLU A 12 -15.84 17.51 0.61
C GLU A 12 -14.61 16.89 1.31
N GLU A 13 -13.84 17.68 2.06
CA GLU A 13 -12.71 17.18 2.85
C GLU A 13 -13.19 16.16 3.91
N ALA A 14 -14.33 16.42 4.55
CA ALA A 14 -14.93 15.51 5.52
C ALA A 14 -15.40 14.20 4.86
N PHE A 15 -16.01 14.27 3.68
CA PHE A 15 -16.45 13.10 2.92
C PHE A 15 -15.26 12.22 2.50
N LEU A 16 -14.21 12.83 1.95
CA LEU A 16 -12.99 12.10 1.55
C LEU A 16 -12.32 11.45 2.75
N PHE A 17 -12.25 12.13 3.90
CA PHE A 17 -11.69 11.56 5.12
C PHE A 17 -12.53 10.41 5.66
N ALA A 18 -13.87 10.50 5.57
CA ALA A 18 -14.74 9.38 5.94
C ALA A 18 -14.55 8.17 5.03
N MET A 19 -14.33 8.37 3.73
CA MET A 19 -13.99 7.30 2.79
C MET A 19 -12.63 6.66 3.12
N GLU A 20 -11.62 7.47 3.44
CA GLU A 20 -10.31 6.97 3.88
C GLU A 20 -10.45 6.14 5.16
N LEU A 21 -11.19 6.63 6.14
CA LEU A 21 -11.47 5.91 7.39
C LEU A 21 -12.23 4.60 7.16
N ALA A 22 -13.20 4.58 6.24
CA ALA A 22 -13.91 3.36 5.86
C ALA A 22 -12.96 2.30 5.27
N GLY A 23 -11.92 2.73 4.56
CA GLY A 23 -10.87 1.87 4.01
C GLY A 23 -9.64 1.69 4.90
N ALA A 24 -9.55 2.36 6.05
CA ALA A 24 -8.29 2.50 6.79
C ALA A 24 -7.71 1.19 7.30
N SER A 25 -8.53 0.14 7.48
CA SER A 25 -8.06 -1.19 7.87
C SER A 25 -7.28 -1.91 6.75
N SER A 26 -7.46 -1.51 5.49
CA SER A 26 -6.74 -2.12 4.37
C SER A 26 -5.23 -1.90 4.46
N VAL A 27 -4.80 -0.70 4.86
CA VAL A 27 -3.38 -0.32 4.98
C VAL A 27 -2.61 -1.22 5.96
N PRO A 28 -3.00 -1.38 7.24
CA PRO A 28 -2.29 -2.24 8.17
C PRO A 28 -2.38 -3.72 7.79
N MET A 29 -3.50 -4.18 7.22
CA MET A 29 -3.63 -5.57 6.76
C MET A 29 -2.70 -5.89 5.58
N VAL A 30 -2.59 -4.97 4.62
CA VAL A 30 -1.69 -5.10 3.47
C VAL A 30 -0.23 -5.04 3.91
N LEU A 31 0.10 -4.11 4.81
CA LEU A 31 1.45 -4.02 5.37
C LEU A 31 1.83 -5.30 6.12
N LYS A 32 0.92 -5.84 6.94
CA LYS A 32 1.13 -7.12 7.64
C LYS A 32 1.37 -8.26 6.65
N SER A 33 0.58 -8.32 5.58
CA SER A 33 0.74 -9.35 4.54
C SER A 33 2.07 -9.22 3.80
N ALA A 34 2.50 -7.99 3.49
CA ALA A 34 3.80 -7.73 2.87
C ALA A 34 4.98 -8.14 3.76
N LEU A 35 4.84 -7.99 5.08
CA LEU A 35 5.80 -8.49 6.06
C LEU A 35 5.81 -10.02 6.09
N ASP A 36 4.65 -10.66 6.17
CA ASP A 36 4.53 -12.13 6.22
C ASP A 36 5.06 -12.82 4.96
N LEU A 37 4.92 -12.16 3.81
CA LEU A 37 5.45 -12.63 2.53
C LEU A 37 6.94 -12.28 2.33
N GLY A 38 7.55 -11.52 3.24
CA GLY A 38 8.96 -11.11 3.14
C GLY A 38 9.24 -10.09 2.03
N ILE A 39 8.22 -9.41 1.51
CA ILE A 39 8.35 -8.45 0.40
C ILE A 39 9.24 -7.28 0.78
N ILE A 40 9.07 -6.76 2.00
CA ILE A 40 9.87 -5.64 2.52
C ILE A 40 11.36 -6.01 2.56
N GLU A 41 11.68 -7.26 2.92
CA GLU A 41 13.06 -7.74 2.92
C GLU A 41 13.64 -7.92 1.52
N ILE A 42 12.83 -8.40 0.57
CA ILE A 42 13.24 -8.54 -0.84
C ILE A 42 13.59 -7.16 -1.41
N ILE A 43 12.79 -6.15 -1.13
CA ILE A 43 13.06 -4.76 -1.52
C ILE A 43 14.32 -4.23 -0.81
N ALA A 44 14.46 -4.46 0.50
CA ALA A 44 15.62 -3.99 1.26
C ALA A 44 16.96 -4.63 0.85
N LYS A 45 16.93 -5.86 0.32
CA LYS A 45 18.12 -6.57 -0.19
C LYS A 45 18.52 -6.11 -1.60
N THR A 46 17.66 -5.37 -2.28
CA THR A 46 17.88 -4.90 -3.64
C THR A 46 18.66 -3.58 -3.62
N ASP A 47 19.40 -3.29 -4.70
CA ASP A 47 20.10 -2.01 -4.83
C ASP A 47 19.10 -0.85 -4.65
N PRO A 48 19.44 0.21 -3.90
CA PRO A 48 18.54 1.35 -3.69
C PRO A 48 18.01 2.02 -4.97
N ASN A 49 18.68 1.81 -6.11
CA ASN A 49 18.29 2.36 -7.41
C ASN A 49 17.67 1.31 -8.35
N ALA A 50 17.56 0.05 -7.92
CA ALA A 50 17.00 -1.00 -8.76
C ALA A 50 15.47 -1.02 -8.64
N TYR A 51 14.82 -0.99 -9.80
CA TYR A 51 13.39 -1.17 -9.91
C TYR A 51 13.05 -2.65 -9.93
N LEU A 52 12.15 -3.06 -9.04
CA LEU A 52 11.61 -4.41 -9.02
C LEU A 52 10.23 -4.42 -9.66
N SER A 53 10.03 -5.32 -10.62
CA SER A 53 8.67 -5.64 -11.08
C SER A 53 7.99 -6.59 -10.11
N SER A 54 6.65 -6.58 -10.09
CA SER A 54 5.83 -7.50 -9.26
C SER A 54 6.12 -8.97 -9.57
N SER A 55 6.48 -9.29 -10.81
CA SER A 55 6.98 -10.62 -11.21
C SER A 55 8.31 -10.97 -10.55
N ASN A 56 9.25 -10.04 -10.46
CA ASN A 56 10.55 -10.27 -9.82
C ASN A 56 10.45 -10.39 -8.30
N ILE A 57 9.51 -9.69 -7.67
CA ILE A 57 9.21 -9.89 -6.25
C ILE A 57 8.58 -11.26 -6.07
N ALA A 58 7.61 -11.61 -6.93
CA ALA A 58 6.91 -12.88 -6.86
C ALA A 58 7.83 -14.10 -6.98
N SER A 59 8.81 -14.06 -7.88
CA SER A 59 9.76 -15.17 -8.07
C SER A 59 10.70 -15.38 -6.90
N GLN A 60 10.84 -14.41 -6.00
CA GLN A 60 11.70 -14.47 -4.82
C GLN A 60 10.97 -14.95 -3.56
N ILE A 61 9.65 -15.08 -3.59
CA ILE A 61 8.85 -15.56 -2.45
C ILE A 61 8.84 -17.11 -2.47
N PRO A 62 9.47 -17.79 -1.49
CA PRO A 62 9.74 -19.23 -1.55
C PRO A 62 8.52 -20.14 -1.66
N SER A 63 7.33 -19.67 -1.24
CA SER A 63 6.08 -20.44 -1.16
C SER A 63 5.09 -20.13 -2.28
N MET A 64 5.39 -19.18 -3.16
CA MET A 64 4.40 -18.64 -4.09
C MET A 64 4.35 -19.45 -5.39
N LYS A 65 3.47 -20.46 -5.39
CA LYS A 65 3.14 -21.30 -6.58
C LYS A 65 1.87 -20.84 -7.32
N ASN A 66 1.37 -19.65 -7.00
CA ASN A 66 0.16 -19.11 -7.61
C ASN A 66 0.53 -18.32 -8.88
N GLN A 67 -0.05 -18.71 -10.03
CA GLN A 67 0.15 -18.02 -11.32
C GLN A 67 -0.38 -16.58 -11.31
N ASP A 68 -1.36 -16.28 -10.46
CA ASP A 68 -1.94 -14.94 -10.31
C ASP A 68 -1.17 -14.07 -9.31
N ALA A 69 -0.14 -14.61 -8.66
CA ALA A 69 0.55 -13.89 -7.59
C ALA A 69 1.19 -12.57 -8.02
N PRO A 70 1.83 -12.42 -9.21
CA PRO A 70 2.30 -11.11 -9.67
C PRO A 70 1.17 -10.08 -9.77
N SER A 71 -0.02 -10.49 -10.24
CA SER A 71 -1.20 -9.64 -10.32
C SER A 71 -1.79 -9.31 -8.95
N MET A 72 -1.67 -10.21 -7.97
CA MET A 72 -2.06 -9.98 -6.57
C MET A 72 -1.09 -9.08 -5.81
N LEU A 73 0.18 -9.02 -6.22
CA LEU A 73 1.12 -8.00 -5.74
C LEU A 73 0.83 -6.64 -6.37
N ASP A 74 0.42 -6.63 -7.64
CA ASP A 74 -0.08 -5.43 -8.32
C ASP A 74 -1.44 -4.94 -7.80
N LEU A 75 -2.10 -5.69 -6.92
CA LEU A 75 -3.37 -5.33 -6.27
C LEU A 75 -3.22 -4.07 -5.36
N PHE A 76 -1.99 -3.63 -5.06
CA PHE A 76 -1.72 -2.26 -4.60
C PHE A 76 -2.24 -1.17 -5.56
N LYS A 77 -2.49 -1.48 -6.83
CA LYS A 77 -3.08 -0.57 -7.82
C LYS A 77 -4.61 -0.62 -7.88
N MET A 78 -5.27 -1.48 -7.11
CA MET A 78 -6.72 -1.68 -7.17
C MET A 78 -7.51 -0.85 -6.16
N VAL A 79 -6.98 0.32 -5.77
CA VAL A 79 -7.80 1.43 -5.27
C VAL A 79 -7.83 2.48 -6.38
N SER A 80 -8.70 2.24 -7.36
CA SER A 80 -9.17 3.23 -8.33
C SER A 80 -10.68 3.37 -8.07
N PRO A 81 -11.25 4.58 -8.14
CA PRO A 81 -12.50 4.97 -7.48
C PRO A 81 -13.74 4.15 -7.87
#